data_AF-A0A418T5Z3-F1
#
_entry.id   AF-A0A418T5Z3-F1
#
_cell.length_a   1.000
_cell.length_b   1.000
_cell.length_c   1.000
_cell.angle_alpha   90.00
_cell.angle_beta   90.00
_cell.angle_gamma   90.00
#
_symmetry.space_group_name_H-M   'P 1'
#
loop_
_entity.id
_entity.type
_entity.pdbx_description
1 polymer ?
#
loop_
_entity_poly.entity_id
_entity_poly.type
_entity_poly.pdbx_seq_one_letter_code
_entity_poly.pdbx_strand_id
1 'polypeptide(L)' 'MAKLKQVIKAELDPRRPVPEIMAVIEAMIVSNPGHEGPILLGVYDAVQTALDRMTKKGGVTNGK' A
#
# COMPACT_ATOMS: atom_id res chain seq x y z
N MET A 1 -15.10 -22.31 -21.30
CA MET A 1 -15.69 -21.43 -20.26
C MET A 1 -14.87 -20.16 -20.15
N ALA A 2 -15.50 -18.99 -20.11
CA ALA A 2 -14.79 -17.73 -19.89
C ALA A 2 -14.34 -17.62 -18.43
N LYS A 3 -13.11 -17.15 -18.18
CA LYS A 3 -12.60 -16.84 -16.84
C LYS A 3 -12.75 -15.34 -16.59
N LEU A 4 -13.50 -14.98 -15.56
CA LEU A 4 -13.64 -13.59 -15.13
C LEU A 4 -12.52 -13.25 -14.14
N LYS A 5 -11.85 -12.11 -14.35
CA LYS A 5 -10.81 -11.60 -13.45
C LYS A 5 -11.14 -10.14 -13.11
N GLN A 6 -11.25 -9.83 -11.83
CA GLN A 6 -11.36 -8.45 -11.37
C GLN A 6 -9.98 -7.80 -11.46
N VAL A 7 -9.89 -6.64 -12.11
CA VAL A 7 -8.64 -5.90 -12.30
C VAL A 7 -8.89 -4.44 -11.96
N ILE A 8 -8.10 -3.90 -11.03
CA ILE A 8 -8.01 -2.48 -10.76
C ILE A 8 -6.84 -1.92 -11.59
N LYS A 9 -7.10 -0.85 -12.34
CA LYS A 9 -6.08 -0.09 -13.09
C LYS A 9 -6.09 1.34 -12.55
N ALA A 10 -4.91 1.87 -12.23
CA ALA A 10 -4.74 3.23 -11.75
C ALA A 10 -3.51 3.86 -12.42
N GLU A 11 -3.63 5.14 -12.79
CA GLU A 11 -2.51 5.99 -13.18
C GLU A 11 -2.17 6.85 -11.96
N LEU A 12 -0.91 6.81 -11.50
CA LEU A 12 -0.50 7.46 -10.26
C LEU A 12 0.42 8.64 -10.57
N ASP A 13 0.19 9.79 -9.92
CA ASP A 13 1.11 10.93 -9.95
C ASP A 13 2.27 10.73 -8.96
N PRO A 14 3.51 10.47 -9.43
CA PRO A 14 4.65 10.25 -8.55
C PRO A 14 5.05 11.50 -7.77
N ARG A 15 4.54 12.69 -8.12
CA ARG A 15 4.78 13.94 -7.39
C ARG A 15 3.94 14.01 -6.11
N ARG A 16 2.93 13.16 -5.96
CA ARG A 16 1.98 13.12 -4.83
C ARG A 16 1.83 11.71 -4.26
N PRO A 17 2.91 11.00 -3.90
CA PRO A 17 2.89 9.56 -3.68
C PRO A 17 1.94 9.10 -2.57
N VAL A 18 1.84 9.86 -1.47
CA VAL A 18 0.99 9.46 -0.33
C VAL A 18 -0.51 9.51 -0.70
N PRO A 19 -1.06 10.62 -1.23
CA PRO A 19 -2.43 10.64 -1.75
C PRO A 19 -2.73 9.53 -2.77
N GLU A 20 -1.80 9.26 -3.70
CA GLU A 20 -1.99 8.24 -4.72
C GLU A 20 -2.06 6.82 -4.12
N ILE A 21 -1.20 6.51 -3.15
CA ILE A 21 -1.24 5.24 -2.43
C ILE A 21 -2.56 5.08 -1.67
N MET A 22 -3.05 6.15 -1.03
CA MET A 22 -4.34 6.12 -0.33
C MET A 22 -5.50 5.83 -1.28
N ALA A 23 -5.52 6.44 -2.47
CA ALA A 23 -6.55 6.17 -3.48
C ALA A 23 -6.58 4.69 -3.91
N VAL A 24 -5.41 4.04 -4.01
CA VAL A 24 -5.33 2.59 -4.30
C VAL A 24 -5.90 1.75 -3.16
N ILE A 25 -5.59 2.09 -1.91
CA ILE A 25 -6.12 1.39 -0.73
C ILE A 25 -7.65 1.52 -0.67
N GLU A 26 -8.18 2.72 -0.91
CA GLU A 26 -9.62 2.98 -0.96
C GLU A 26 -10.31 2.17 -2.06
N ALA A 27 -9.72 2.10 -3.26
CA ALA A 27 -10.25 1.28 -4.35
C ALA A 27 -10.29 -0.22 -4.00
N MET A 28 -9.30 -0.71 -3.26
CA MET A 28 -9.26 -2.08 -2.74
C MET A 28 -10.38 -2.33 -1.73
N ILE A 29 -10.61 -1.39 -0.81
CA ILE A 29 -11.67 -1.46 0.20
C ILE A 29 -13.05 -1.52 -0.47
N VAL A 30 -13.34 -0.60 -1.39
CA VAL A 30 -14.62 -0.56 -2.12
C VAL A 30 -14.88 -1.85 -2.90
N SER A 31 -13.82 -2.48 -3.41
CA SER A 31 -13.91 -3.74 -4.17
C SER A 31 -14.08 -4.98 -3.29
N ASN A 32 -13.90 -4.87 -1.96
CA ASN A 32 -13.91 -5.99 -1.01
C ASN A 32 -14.72 -5.65 0.25
N PRO A 33 -16.07 -5.50 0.12
CA PRO A 33 -16.92 -5.15 1.25
C PRO A 33 -16.82 -6.18 2.39
N GLY A 34 -16.81 -5.69 3.63
CA GLY A 34 -16.68 -6.49 4.85
C GLY A 34 -15.25 -6.91 5.21
N HIS A 35 -14.25 -6.51 4.42
CA HIS A 35 -12.82 -6.80 4.67
C HIS A 35 -11.99 -5.52 4.90
N GLU A 36 -12.63 -4.39 5.20
CA GLU A 36 -12.00 -3.08 5.30
C GLU A 36 -10.93 -3.04 6.40
N GLY A 37 -11.29 -3.46 7.61
CA GLY A 37 -10.37 -3.54 8.75
C GLY A 37 -9.17 -4.46 8.49
N PRO A 38 -9.39 -5.73 8.08
CA PRO A 38 -8.30 -6.63 7.71
C PRO A 38 -7.36 -6.09 6.63
N ILE A 39 -7.90 -5.43 5.59
CA ILE A 39 -7.08 -4.81 4.53
C ILE A 39 -6.19 -3.71 5.12
N LEU A 40 -6.77 -2.80 5.92
CA LEU A 40 -6.03 -1.69 6.52
C LEU A 40 -4.94 -2.18 7.48
N LEU A 41 -5.23 -3.17 8.32
CA LEU A 41 -4.25 -3.79 9.22
C LEU A 41 -3.11 -4.45 8.42
N GLY A 42 -3.42 -5.23 7.39
CA GLY A 42 -2.40 -5.87 6.56
C GLY A 42 -1.51 -4.87 5.82
N VAL A 43 -2.07 -3.76 5.34
CA VAL A 43 -1.29 -2.66 4.75
C VAL A 43 -0.38 -2.01 5.78
N TYR A 44 -0.88 -1.72 6.98
CA TYR A 44 -0.10 -1.14 8.07
C TYR A 44 1.12 -2.01 8.43
N ASP A 45 0.91 -3.31 8.64
CA ASP A 45 1.98 -4.26 8.97
C ASP A 45 3.04 -4.36 7.86
N ALA A 46 2.60 -4.35 6.60
CA ALA A 46 3.49 -4.39 5.44
C ALA A 46 4.35 -3.12 5.34
N VAL A 47 3.75 -1.94 5.57
CA VAL A 47 4.47 -0.66 5.60
C VAL A 47 5.48 -0.63 6.75
N GLN A 48 5.08 -1.05 7.96
CA GLN A 48 5.98 -1.10 9.11
C GLN A 48 7.16 -2.04 8.84
N THR A 49 6.91 -3.22 8.27
CA THR A 49 7.96 -4.17 7.88
C THR A 49 8.91 -3.59 6.83
N ALA A 50 8.38 -2.88 5.84
CA ALA A 50 9.19 -2.24 4.80
C ALA A 50 10.08 -1.13 5.40
N LEU A 51 9.52 -0.29 6.26
CA LEU A 51 10.23 0.77 6.96
C LEU A 51 11.35 0.20 7.83
N ASP A 52 11.05 -0.81 8.63
CA ASP A 52 12.03 -1.54 9.45
C ASP A 52 13.20 -2.07 8.63
N ARG A 53 12.94 -2.63 7.44
CA ARG A 53 14.01 -3.14 6.57
C ARG A 53 14.89 -2.02 6.04
N MET A 54 14.32 -0.86 5.74
CA MET A 54 15.07 0.30 5.26
C MET A 54 15.92 0.91 6.37
N THR A 55 15.36 1.06 7.58
CA THR A 55 16.05 1.64 8.73
C THR A 55 17.12 0.69 9.28
N LYS A 56 16.87 -0.62 9.34
CA LYS A 56 17.85 -1.64 9.78
C LYS A 56 18.98 -1.88 8.77
N LYS A 57 18.73 -1.72 7.47
CA LYS A 57 19.81 -1.74 6.44
C LYS A 57 20.58 -0.42 6.35
N GLY A 58 20.10 0.65 6.98
CA GLY A 58 20.67 2.00 6.97
C GLY A 58 21.59 2.33 8.15
N GLY A 59 22.19 1.33 8.80
CA GLY A 59 23.20 1.56 9.84
C GLY A 59 24.52 2.11 9.28
N VAL A 60 24.51 3.33 8.73
CA VAL A 60 25.52 4.42 8.80
C VAL A 60 24.97 5.59 7.96
N THR A 61 24.47 6.66 8.58
CA THR A 61 25.04 8.02 8.49
C THR A 61 24.33 8.98 9.45
N ASN A 62 25.13 9.55 10.35
CA ASN A 62 24.84 10.73 11.17
C ASN A 62 24.34 11.93 10.35
N GLY A 63 23.46 12.75 10.92
CA GLY A 63 23.13 14.05 10.33
C GLY A 63 22.13 14.92 11.09
N LYS A 64 22.54 15.39 12.28
CA LYS A 64 21.93 16.41 13.17
C LYS A 64 20.81 15.98 14.10
#